data_AF-A0A945JZQ5-F1
#
_entry.id   AF-A0A945JZQ5-F1
#
_cell.length_a   1.000
_cell.length_b   1.000
_cell.length_c   1.000
_cell.angle_alpha   90.00
_cell.angle_beta   90.00
_cell.angle_gamma   90.00
#
_symmetry.space_group_name_H-M   'P 1'
#
loop_
_entity.id
_entity.type
_entity.pdbx_description
1 polymer ?
#
loop_
_entity_poly.entity_id
_entity_poly.type
_entity_poly.pdbx_seq_one_letter_code
_entity_poly.pdbx_strand_id
1 'polypeptide(L)'
;MRGTVSQQVDTRRVIAQRVIDRPVTIQRVVMLCWCLWLAIWSSPAAALMASNLDLLTQATDDAVRVALSRVQITSGQDGWQTPLLLESQDEHDANWLVEQLLVEQLLAAGLPITTRSEGVAEDAPRLAYRIVDLGITGRGRLLSGAVERRCHVTIGLHFSNQGELVGVGEAKAVVADRIPGRQLEALQHSSHKFADTNLEKRSWERFAEPIIVTTVLGSLIYLFFSNR
;
A
#
# COMPACT_ATOMS: atom_id res chain seq x y z
N MET A 1 48.65 88.14 -25.28
CA MET A 1 47.88 89.36 -24.98
C MET A 1 46.40 89.07 -25.24
N ARG A 2 45.54 89.38 -24.26
CA ARG A 2 44.06 89.23 -24.25
C ARG A 2 43.56 87.78 -24.30
N GLY A 3 42.68 87.31 -23.44
CA GLY A 3 41.94 87.91 -22.34
C GLY A 3 40.99 86.84 -21.82
N THR A 4 40.94 86.68 -20.50
CA THR A 4 39.95 85.89 -19.78
C THR A 4 38.59 86.57 -19.88
N VAL A 5 37.54 85.81 -20.22
CA VAL A 5 36.16 86.14 -19.84
C VAL A 5 35.51 84.86 -19.32
N SER A 6 35.28 84.88 -18.00
CA SER A 6 34.40 83.98 -17.27
C SER A 6 32.96 84.42 -17.50
N GLN A 7 32.07 83.48 -17.79
CA GLN A 7 30.64 83.70 -17.56
C GLN A 7 30.01 82.42 -17.00
N GLN A 8 29.83 82.46 -15.69
CA GLN A 8 29.07 81.53 -14.87
C GLN A 8 27.62 82.03 -14.87
N VAL A 9 26.66 81.20 -15.30
CA VAL A 9 25.24 81.37 -14.94
C VAL A 9 24.68 80.01 -14.52
N ASP A 10 23.98 80.10 -13.40
CA ASP A 10 23.60 79.06 -12.47
C ASP A 10 22.13 78.66 -12.69
N THR A 11 21.86 77.39 -12.40
CA THR A 11 20.63 76.77 -11.89
C THR A 11 19.23 76.99 -12.49
N ARG A 12 18.56 75.82 -12.58
CA ARG A 12 17.17 75.51 -12.20
C ARG A 12 16.09 75.49 -13.31
N ARG A 13 15.66 74.25 -13.55
CA ARG A 13 14.27 73.77 -13.73
C ARG A 13 13.56 74.08 -15.05
N VAL A 14 13.53 73.07 -15.93
CA VAL A 14 12.30 72.59 -16.60
C VAL A 14 12.47 71.07 -16.83
N ILE A 15 12.14 70.22 -15.86
CA ILE A 15 11.02 69.26 -15.93
C ILE A 15 10.46 69.03 -17.35
N ALA A 16 10.87 67.94 -18.01
CA ALA A 16 9.97 66.88 -18.52
C ALA A 16 10.68 65.99 -19.55
N GLN A 17 10.32 64.70 -19.52
CA GLN A 17 10.46 63.71 -20.59
C GLN A 17 11.88 63.26 -20.98
N ARG A 18 12.28 62.10 -20.46
CA ARG A 18 12.19 60.83 -21.22
C ARG A 18 12.59 59.68 -20.30
N VAL A 19 11.57 58.99 -19.80
CA VAL A 19 11.66 57.58 -19.42
C VAL A 19 11.96 56.80 -20.72
N ILE A 20 12.61 55.64 -20.57
CA ILE A 20 12.84 54.59 -21.59
C ILE A 20 14.26 54.64 -22.17
N ASP A 21 15.19 53.92 -21.53
CA ASP A 21 15.80 52.70 -22.11
C ASP A 21 16.91 52.16 -21.20
N ARG A 22 16.62 51.04 -20.51
CA ARG A 22 17.65 50.18 -19.89
C ARG A 22 17.57 48.80 -20.58
N PRO A 23 18.58 48.37 -21.34
CA PRO A 23 18.60 47.03 -21.91
C PRO A 23 19.24 46.07 -20.89
N VAL A 24 18.48 45.62 -19.89
CA VAL A 24 18.96 44.59 -18.95
C VAL A 24 17.84 43.60 -18.64
N THR A 25 17.26 42.93 -19.63
CA THR A 25 16.15 42.00 -19.33
C THR A 25 15.86 40.92 -20.38
N ILE A 26 16.75 40.60 -21.31
CA ILE A 26 16.47 39.49 -22.27
C ILE A 26 17.33 38.25 -21.97
N GLN A 27 18.62 38.44 -21.65
CA GLN A 27 19.54 37.32 -21.44
C GLN A 27 19.28 36.51 -20.14
N ARG A 28 18.75 37.15 -19.09
CA ARG A 28 18.43 36.48 -17.81
C ARG A 28 17.13 35.68 -17.83
N VAL A 29 16.15 36.07 -18.65
CA VAL A 29 14.87 35.35 -18.75
C VAL A 29 15.02 34.06 -19.56
N VAL A 30 15.80 34.10 -20.65
CA VAL A 30 16.05 32.92 -21.50
C VAL A 30 16.82 31.82 -20.75
N MET A 31 17.77 32.18 -19.90
CA MET A 31 18.56 31.22 -19.13
C MET A 31 17.76 30.54 -17.99
N LEU A 32 16.85 31.28 -17.35
CA LEU A 32 15.94 30.73 -16.33
C LEU A 32 14.91 29.76 -16.93
N CYS A 33 14.41 30.02 -18.14
CA CYS A 33 13.52 29.09 -18.83
C CYS A 33 14.21 27.77 -19.21
N TRP A 34 15.52 27.77 -19.51
CA TRP A 34 16.24 26.53 -19.83
C TRP A 34 16.53 25.65 -18.60
N CYS A 35 16.81 26.24 -17.44
CA CYS A 35 16.97 25.48 -16.19
C CYS A 35 15.62 24.90 -15.71
N LEU A 36 14.51 25.62 -15.91
CA LEU A 36 13.18 25.08 -15.60
C LEU A 36 12.76 23.95 -16.55
N TRP A 37 13.22 23.94 -17.80
CA TRP A 37 12.87 22.87 -18.75
C TRP A 37 13.60 21.56 -18.45
N LEU A 38 14.85 21.63 -17.97
CA LEU A 38 15.64 20.45 -17.59
C LEU A 38 15.19 19.80 -16.26
N ALA A 39 14.52 20.54 -15.38
CA ALA A 39 14.03 20.01 -14.10
C ALA A 39 12.70 19.24 -14.21
N ILE A 40 12.01 19.26 -15.36
CA ILE A 40 10.68 18.64 -15.52
C ILE A 40 10.77 17.17 -15.98
N TRP A 41 11.96 16.67 -16.33
CA TRP A 41 12.16 15.29 -16.77
C TRP A 41 12.85 14.43 -15.70
N SER A 42 12.51 14.63 -14.43
CA SER A 42 12.65 13.53 -13.48
C SER A 42 11.57 12.51 -13.80
N SER A 43 11.85 11.60 -14.75
CA SER A 43 11.13 10.34 -14.81
C SER A 43 11.19 9.77 -13.39
N PRO A 44 10.05 9.50 -12.72
CA PRO A 44 10.11 8.77 -11.47
C PRO A 44 10.87 7.50 -11.80
N ALA A 45 11.98 7.27 -11.10
CA ALA A 45 12.67 6.00 -11.15
C ALA A 45 11.58 4.92 -11.07
N ALA A 46 11.56 4.00 -12.03
CA ALA A 46 10.60 2.90 -12.02
C ALA A 46 10.82 2.15 -10.71
N ALA A 47 10.06 2.51 -9.68
CA ALA A 47 10.11 1.83 -8.40
C ALA A 47 9.78 0.37 -8.70
N LEU A 48 10.67 -0.52 -8.30
CA LEU A 48 10.41 -1.95 -8.34
C LEU A 48 9.08 -2.16 -7.62
N MET A 49 8.03 -2.53 -8.36
CA MET A 49 6.71 -2.68 -7.78
C MET A 49 6.73 -3.95 -6.93
N ALA A 50 6.16 -3.85 -5.72
CA ALA A 50 6.04 -5.00 -4.83
C ALA A 50 5.28 -6.12 -5.55
N SER A 51 5.77 -7.34 -5.46
CA SER A 51 5.02 -8.51 -5.89
C SER A 51 3.82 -8.76 -4.97
N ASN A 52 2.93 -9.65 -5.39
CA ASN A 52 1.84 -10.10 -4.52
C ASN A 52 2.37 -10.76 -3.24
N LEU A 53 3.47 -11.51 -3.33
CA LEU A 53 4.09 -12.13 -2.18
C LEU A 53 4.68 -11.06 -1.24
N ASP A 54 5.32 -10.00 -1.76
CA ASP A 54 5.84 -8.91 -0.93
C ASP A 54 4.72 -8.19 -0.16
N LEU A 55 3.59 -7.92 -0.81
CA LEU A 55 2.42 -7.32 -0.16
C LEU A 55 1.83 -8.23 0.92
N LEU A 56 1.78 -9.54 0.65
CA LEU A 56 1.32 -10.54 1.62
C LEU A 56 2.28 -10.65 2.79
N THR A 57 3.58 -10.72 2.55
CA THR A 57 4.60 -10.76 3.61
C THR A 57 4.48 -9.53 4.50
N GLN A 58 4.33 -8.33 3.91
CA GLN A 58 4.16 -7.11 4.68
C GLN A 58 2.87 -7.12 5.53
N ALA A 59 1.73 -7.46 4.93
CA ALA A 59 0.46 -7.53 5.65
C ALA A 59 0.48 -8.62 6.74
N THR A 60 1.12 -9.74 6.47
CA THR A 60 1.26 -10.86 7.41
C THR A 60 2.15 -10.45 8.58
N ASP A 61 3.29 -9.80 8.33
CA ASP A 61 4.17 -9.29 9.38
C ASP A 61 3.44 -8.29 10.29
N ASP A 62 2.71 -7.35 9.69
CA ASP A 62 1.88 -6.40 10.44
C ASP A 62 0.82 -7.11 11.30
N ALA A 63 0.14 -8.12 10.75
CA ALA A 63 -0.85 -8.90 11.50
C ALA A 63 -0.20 -9.71 12.63
N VAL A 64 0.91 -10.39 12.38
CA VAL A 64 1.66 -11.17 13.37
C VAL A 64 2.13 -10.28 14.52
N ARG A 65 2.76 -9.13 14.22
CA ARG A 65 3.24 -8.18 15.23
C ARG A 65 2.10 -7.68 16.12
N VAL A 66 0.97 -7.33 15.52
CA VAL A 66 -0.21 -6.89 16.28
C VAL A 66 -0.82 -8.04 17.09
N ALA A 67 -0.91 -9.25 16.53
CA ALA A 67 -1.46 -10.40 17.24
C ALA A 67 -0.58 -10.77 18.45
N LEU A 68 0.75 -10.84 18.28
CA LEU A 68 1.69 -11.09 19.35
C LEU A 68 1.61 -10.03 20.45
N SER A 69 1.41 -8.76 20.11
CA SER A 69 1.22 -7.69 21.12
C SER A 69 -0.05 -7.84 21.96
N ARG A 70 -1.03 -8.62 21.48
CA ARG A 70 -2.29 -8.89 22.17
C ARG A 70 -2.26 -10.18 22.99
N VAL A 71 -1.40 -11.14 22.62
CA VAL A 71 -1.18 -12.36 23.38
C VAL A 71 -0.25 -12.07 24.54
N GLN A 72 -0.71 -12.35 25.76
CA GLN A 72 0.15 -12.29 26.95
C GLN A 72 1.01 -13.54 26.99
N ILE A 73 2.16 -13.51 26.32
CA ILE A 73 3.15 -14.59 26.37
C ILE A 73 3.96 -14.38 27.65
N THR A 74 3.63 -15.13 28.69
CA THR A 74 4.30 -15.08 29.99
C THR A 74 5.17 -16.32 30.19
N SER A 75 6.38 -16.11 30.72
CA SER A 75 7.18 -17.22 31.23
C SER A 75 6.64 -17.70 32.56
N GLY A 76 6.85 -18.98 32.88
CA GLY A 76 6.64 -19.49 34.24
C GLY A 76 7.56 -18.81 35.27
N GLN A 77 7.37 -19.13 36.56
CA GLN A 77 8.17 -18.57 37.67
C GLN A 77 9.69 -18.75 37.49
N ASP A 78 10.13 -19.77 36.76
CA ASP A 78 11.54 -20.11 36.51
C ASP A 78 12.09 -19.59 35.17
N GLY A 79 11.34 -18.73 34.46
CA GLY A 79 11.71 -18.21 33.14
C GLY A 79 11.45 -19.20 32.00
N TRP A 80 12.14 -19.01 30.87
CA TRP A 80 12.02 -19.84 29.66
C TRP A 80 13.00 -21.02 29.69
N GLN A 81 12.77 -21.98 30.59
CA GLN A 81 13.57 -23.21 30.63
C GLN A 81 13.16 -24.20 29.53
N THR A 82 11.88 -24.18 29.15
CA THR A 82 11.31 -25.00 28.08
C THR A 82 11.06 -24.13 26.85
N PRO A 83 11.51 -24.55 25.65
CA PRO A 83 11.21 -23.81 24.43
C PRO A 83 9.70 -23.78 24.17
N LEU A 84 9.21 -22.66 23.68
CA LEU A 84 7.84 -22.48 23.22
C LEU A 84 7.61 -23.32 21.97
N LEU A 85 6.66 -24.26 22.00
CA LEU A 85 6.25 -24.98 20.81
C LEU A 85 5.35 -24.08 19.95
N LEU A 86 5.77 -23.81 18.72
CA LEU A 86 4.97 -23.14 17.70
C LEU A 86 4.27 -24.20 16.85
N GLU A 87 2.95 -24.10 16.72
CA GLU A 87 2.15 -25.07 15.96
C GLU A 87 1.01 -24.42 15.16
N SER A 88 0.69 -24.96 13.99
CA SER A 88 -0.50 -24.58 13.24
C SER A 88 -1.71 -25.36 13.75
N GLN A 89 -2.86 -24.69 13.91
CA GLN A 89 -4.12 -25.35 14.28
C GLN A 89 -4.82 -26.00 13.09
N ASP A 90 -4.60 -25.45 11.88
CA ASP A 90 -5.30 -25.83 10.66
C ASP A 90 -4.31 -26.05 9.51
N GLU A 91 -4.74 -26.78 8.47
CA GLU A 91 -3.98 -26.90 7.22
C GLU A 91 -4.32 -25.72 6.30
N HIS A 92 -3.31 -24.94 5.92
CA HIS A 92 -3.45 -23.80 5.01
C HIS A 92 -2.18 -23.61 4.18
N ASP A 93 -2.31 -23.37 2.87
CA ASP A 93 -1.19 -23.24 1.92
C ASP A 93 -0.17 -22.15 2.31
N ALA A 94 -0.63 -21.12 3.02
CA ALA A 94 0.20 -19.99 3.49
C ALA A 94 0.79 -20.21 4.90
N ASN A 95 0.64 -21.39 5.52
CA ASN A 95 1.18 -21.66 6.85
C ASN A 95 2.67 -21.42 6.94
N TRP A 96 3.44 -21.80 5.92
CA TRP A 96 4.89 -21.60 5.87
C TRP A 96 5.29 -20.12 6.02
N LEU A 97 4.50 -19.20 5.44
CA LEU A 97 4.78 -17.76 5.49
C LEU A 97 4.53 -17.23 6.91
N VAL A 98 3.42 -17.64 7.52
CA VAL A 98 3.05 -17.21 8.87
C VAL A 98 4.00 -17.81 9.91
N GLU A 99 4.37 -19.09 9.76
CA GLU A 99 5.32 -19.77 10.63
C GLU A 99 6.68 -19.08 10.61
N GLN A 100 7.22 -18.81 9.40
CA GLN A 100 8.49 -18.12 9.24
C GLN A 100 8.49 -16.74 9.93
N LEU A 101 7.44 -15.94 9.75
CA LEU A 101 7.35 -14.61 10.36
C LEU A 101 7.16 -14.68 11.88
N LEU A 102 6.40 -15.65 12.39
CA LEU A 102 6.28 -15.89 13.84
C LEU A 102 7.63 -16.30 14.43
N VAL A 103 8.34 -17.23 13.78
CA VAL A 103 9.69 -17.67 14.16
C VAL A 103 10.63 -16.46 14.26
N GLU A 104 10.69 -15.63 13.23
CA GLU A 104 11.55 -14.45 13.20
C GLU A 104 11.23 -13.47 14.34
N GLN A 105 9.94 -13.14 14.54
CA GLN A 105 9.51 -12.20 15.57
C GLN A 105 9.75 -12.73 16.99
N LEU A 106 9.49 -14.02 17.24
CA LEU A 106 9.69 -14.64 18.55
C LEU A 106 11.18 -14.78 18.90
N LEU A 107 12.01 -15.18 17.93
CA LEU A 107 13.46 -15.25 18.12
C LEU A 107 14.06 -13.84 18.32
N ALA A 108 13.59 -12.83 17.58
CA ALA A 108 14.01 -11.45 17.76
C ALA A 108 13.63 -10.91 19.16
N ALA A 109 12.53 -11.39 19.74
CA ALA A 109 12.14 -11.12 21.12
C ALA A 109 12.93 -11.93 22.17
N GLY A 110 13.85 -12.80 21.74
CA GLY A 110 14.68 -13.63 22.62
C GLY A 110 13.96 -14.85 23.20
N LEU A 111 12.83 -15.25 22.62
CA LEU A 111 12.07 -16.42 23.06
C LEU A 111 12.67 -17.69 22.43
N PRO A 112 13.04 -18.72 23.22
CA PRO A 112 13.43 -20.00 22.66
C PRO A 112 12.20 -20.69 22.08
N ILE A 113 12.28 -21.11 20.82
CA ILE A 113 11.16 -21.76 20.13
C ILE A 113 11.56 -23.12 19.57
N THR A 114 10.57 -23.99 19.42
CA THR A 114 10.67 -25.23 18.64
C THR A 114 9.42 -25.36 17.76
N THR A 115 9.58 -25.87 16.55
CA THR A 115 8.45 -26.20 15.64
C THR A 115 8.23 -27.71 15.56
N ARG A 116 9.13 -28.51 16.15
CA ARG A 116 9.01 -29.97 16.20
C ARG A 116 8.22 -30.36 17.45
N SER A 117 7.08 -31.02 17.24
CA SER A 117 6.21 -31.53 18.30
C SER A 117 6.70 -32.85 18.92
N GLU A 118 7.60 -33.58 18.25
CA GLU A 118 8.12 -34.86 18.73
C GLU A 118 8.80 -34.75 20.09
N GLY A 119 8.26 -35.45 21.10
CA GLY A 119 8.83 -35.50 22.45
C GLY A 119 8.57 -34.27 23.31
N VAL A 120 7.74 -33.32 22.86
CA VAL A 120 7.31 -32.17 23.66
C VAL A 120 6.20 -32.61 24.63
N ALA A 121 6.42 -32.46 25.94
CA ALA A 121 5.44 -32.81 26.98
C ALA A 121 4.14 -32.00 26.80
N GLU A 122 2.98 -32.55 27.17
CA GLU A 122 1.65 -31.92 26.98
C GLU A 122 1.46 -30.60 27.74
N ASP A 123 2.17 -30.43 28.85
CA ASP A 123 2.16 -29.23 29.69
C ASP A 123 3.16 -28.16 29.24
N ALA A 124 3.97 -28.43 28.22
CA ALA A 124 4.90 -27.46 27.66
C ALA A 124 4.18 -26.20 27.12
N PRO A 125 4.82 -25.02 27.21
CA PRO A 125 4.27 -23.79 26.64
C PRO A 125 4.09 -23.94 25.13
N ARG A 126 2.90 -23.56 24.65
CA ARG A 126 2.48 -23.69 23.25
C ARG A 126 1.93 -22.37 22.74
N LEU A 127 2.38 -21.95 21.56
CA LEU A 127 1.76 -20.89 20.79
C LEU A 127 1.20 -21.51 19.51
N ALA A 128 -0.11 -21.68 19.50
CA ALA A 128 -0.82 -22.20 18.34
C ALA A 128 -1.36 -21.04 17.49
N TYR A 129 -1.20 -21.11 16.17
CA TYR A 129 -1.67 -20.09 15.25
C TYR A 129 -2.67 -20.65 14.23
N ARG A 130 -3.53 -19.77 13.70
CA ARG A 130 -4.42 -20.08 12.57
C ARG A 130 -4.59 -18.88 11.65
N ILE A 131 -4.76 -19.16 10.37
CA ILE A 131 -5.06 -18.15 9.35
C ILE A 131 -6.58 -18.07 9.23
N VAL A 132 -7.16 -16.94 9.64
CA VAL A 132 -8.62 -16.71 9.60
C VAL A 132 -9.05 -16.21 8.23
N ASP A 133 -8.26 -15.34 7.63
CA ASP A 133 -8.54 -14.72 6.33
C ASP A 133 -7.21 -14.25 5.71
N LEU A 134 -6.98 -14.53 4.44
CA LEU A 134 -5.77 -14.13 3.73
C LEU A 134 -6.04 -14.04 2.23
N GLY A 135 -5.70 -12.91 1.62
CA GLY A 135 -5.78 -12.78 0.17
C GLY A 135 -5.51 -11.38 -0.34
N ILE A 136 -5.57 -11.26 -1.68
CA ILE A 136 -5.38 -10.00 -2.38
C ILE A 136 -6.59 -9.75 -3.28
N THR A 137 -7.23 -8.60 -3.11
CA THR A 137 -8.28 -8.14 -4.03
C THR A 137 -7.75 -7.03 -4.93
N GLY A 138 -8.27 -6.95 -6.15
CA GLY A 138 -7.86 -5.93 -7.12
C GLY A 138 -9.06 -5.18 -7.69
N ARG A 139 -8.94 -3.86 -7.78
CA ARG A 139 -9.97 -2.97 -8.36
C ARG A 139 -9.40 -2.08 -9.46
N GLY A 140 -9.90 -2.26 -10.68
CA GLY A 140 -9.53 -1.42 -11.82
C GLY A 140 -10.21 -0.05 -11.81
N ARG A 141 -9.46 1.02 -12.11
CA ARG A 141 -10.01 2.39 -12.29
C ARG A 141 -10.28 2.68 -13.77
N LEU A 142 -11.53 3.06 -14.08
CA LEU A 142 -12.11 3.20 -15.44
C LEU A 142 -11.22 3.91 -16.47
N LEU A 143 -10.48 4.94 -16.08
CA LEU A 143 -9.77 5.83 -17.01
C LEU A 143 -8.25 5.83 -16.83
N SER A 144 -7.73 5.10 -15.84
CA SER A 144 -6.30 5.20 -15.50
C SER A 144 -5.45 4.02 -15.95
N GLY A 145 -6.08 2.92 -16.40
CA GLY A 145 -5.39 1.67 -16.69
C GLY A 145 -4.63 1.08 -15.49
N ALA A 146 -4.85 1.61 -14.28
CA ALA A 146 -4.23 1.17 -13.04
C ALA A 146 -5.19 0.28 -12.25
N VAL A 147 -4.60 -0.65 -11.51
CA VAL A 147 -5.26 -1.55 -10.56
C VAL A 147 -4.79 -1.17 -9.17
N GLU A 148 -5.74 -0.90 -8.29
CA GLU A 148 -5.49 -0.81 -6.85
C GLU A 148 -5.58 -2.23 -6.28
N ARG A 149 -4.50 -2.73 -5.69
CA ARG A 149 -4.49 -4.03 -5.00
C ARG A 149 -4.61 -3.78 -3.51
N ARG A 150 -5.38 -4.63 -2.83
CA ARG A 150 -5.57 -4.60 -1.39
C ARG A 150 -5.35 -6.00 -0.83
N CYS A 151 -4.21 -6.17 -0.17
CA CYS A 151 -3.90 -7.35 0.60
C CYS A 151 -4.58 -7.24 1.98
N HIS A 152 -5.20 -8.32 2.42
CA HIS A 152 -5.81 -8.43 3.73
C HIS A 152 -5.38 -9.73 4.38
N VAL A 153 -5.06 -9.66 5.67
CA VAL A 153 -4.63 -10.81 6.47
C VAL A 153 -5.27 -10.70 7.85
N THR A 154 -5.82 -11.80 8.34
CA THR A 154 -6.34 -11.97 9.70
C THR A 154 -5.76 -13.25 10.30
N ILE A 155 -5.06 -13.13 11.43
CA ILE A 155 -4.40 -14.25 12.12
C ILE A 155 -4.90 -14.32 13.55
N GLY A 156 -5.19 -15.53 14.01
CA GLY A 156 -5.45 -15.85 15.41
C GLY A 156 -4.28 -16.58 16.04
N LEU A 157 -3.99 -16.26 17.30
CA LEU A 157 -2.96 -16.86 18.13
C LEU A 157 -3.57 -17.29 19.47
N HIS A 158 -3.26 -18.50 19.91
CA HIS A 158 -3.59 -19.03 21.23
C HIS A 158 -2.29 -19.40 21.95
N PHE A 159 -2.08 -18.83 23.13
CA PHE A 159 -0.99 -19.21 24.01
C PHE A 159 -1.51 -20.06 25.16
N SER A 160 -0.96 -21.26 25.27
CA SER A 160 -1.24 -22.20 26.35
C SER A 160 0.03 -22.45 27.15
N ASN A 161 -0.12 -22.57 28.46
CA ASN A 161 0.97 -22.93 29.38
C ASN A 161 0.43 -23.92 30.40
N GLN A 162 1.19 -24.96 30.72
CA GLN A 162 0.77 -26.02 31.64
C GLN A 162 -0.57 -26.68 31.24
N GLY A 163 -0.83 -26.75 29.92
CA GLY A 163 -2.08 -27.28 29.37
C GLY A 163 -3.29 -26.34 29.46
N GLU A 164 -3.15 -25.16 30.06
CA GLU A 164 -4.22 -24.17 30.18
C GLU A 164 -4.07 -23.06 29.15
N LEU A 165 -5.19 -22.60 28.56
CA LEU A 165 -5.21 -21.44 27.67
C LEU A 165 -5.04 -20.16 28.50
N VAL A 166 -3.91 -19.49 28.32
CA VAL A 166 -3.55 -18.27 29.07
C VAL A 166 -3.88 -17.01 28.27
N GLY A 167 -3.69 -17.04 26.95
CA GLY A 167 -3.82 -15.86 26.12
C GLY A 167 -4.39 -16.14 24.74
N VAL A 168 -5.18 -15.19 24.24
CA VAL A 168 -5.70 -15.20 22.86
C VAL A 168 -5.45 -13.83 22.25
N GLY A 169 -4.98 -13.82 21.01
CA GLY A 169 -4.79 -12.62 20.23
C GLY A 169 -5.23 -12.85 18.80
N GLU A 170 -6.12 -12.00 18.31
CA GLU A 170 -6.46 -11.96 16.90
C GLU A 170 -6.09 -10.58 16.36
N ALA A 171 -5.53 -10.52 15.17
CA ALA A 171 -5.23 -9.26 14.52
C ALA A 171 -5.50 -9.31 13.03
N LYS A 172 -5.90 -8.15 12.51
CA LYS A 172 -6.15 -7.91 11.09
C LYS A 172 -5.21 -6.81 10.60
N ALA A 173 -4.59 -7.05 9.46
CA ALA A 173 -3.80 -6.06 8.75
C ALA A 173 -4.26 -5.92 7.30
N VAL A 174 -4.05 -4.74 6.75
CA VAL A 174 -4.37 -4.43 5.36
C VAL A 174 -3.26 -3.57 4.79
N VAL A 175 -2.73 -4.01 3.66
CA VAL A 175 -1.74 -3.25 2.87
C VAL A 175 -2.33 -3.05 1.48
N ALA A 176 -2.19 -1.85 0.93
CA ALA A 176 -2.70 -1.52 -0.39
C ALA A 176 -1.64 -0.81 -1.21
N ASP A 177 -1.64 -1.08 -2.51
CA ASP A 177 -0.78 -0.41 -3.47
C ASP A 177 -1.49 -0.17 -4.80
N ARG A 178 -0.80 0.50 -5.71
CA ARG A 178 -1.33 0.83 -7.03
C ARG A 178 -0.33 0.50 -8.10
N ILE A 179 -0.75 -0.34 -9.05
CA ILE A 179 0.09 -0.79 -10.15
C ILE A 179 -0.55 -0.49 -11.51
N PRO A 180 0.23 -0.36 -12.60
CA PRO A 180 -0.29 -0.44 -13.95
C PRO A 180 -0.95 -1.82 -14.19
N GLY A 181 -2.15 -1.86 -14.74
CA GLY A 181 -2.89 -3.11 -14.96
C GLY A 181 -2.16 -4.12 -15.84
N ARG A 182 -1.35 -3.65 -16.80
CA ARG A 182 -0.48 -4.49 -17.65
C ARG A 182 0.59 -5.26 -16.88
N GLN A 183 0.90 -4.87 -15.64
CA GLN A 183 1.90 -5.54 -14.80
C GLN A 183 1.27 -6.50 -13.79
N LEU A 184 -0.06 -6.56 -13.70
CA LEU A 184 -0.74 -7.39 -12.70
C LEU A 184 -0.38 -8.87 -12.83
N GLU A 185 -0.31 -9.40 -14.05
CA GLU A 185 0.07 -10.80 -14.28
C GLU A 185 1.53 -11.06 -13.92
N ALA A 186 2.43 -10.11 -14.20
CA ALA A 186 3.85 -10.24 -13.90
C ALA A 186 4.16 -10.18 -12.39
N LEU A 187 3.28 -9.59 -11.58
CA LEU A 187 3.43 -9.49 -10.13
C LEU A 187 2.75 -10.64 -9.37
N GLN A 188 1.97 -11.47 -10.08
CA GLN A 188 1.38 -12.69 -9.54
C GLN A 188 2.42 -13.82 -9.54
N HIS A 189 2.35 -14.68 -8.53
CA HIS A 189 3.24 -15.83 -8.38
C HIS A 189 2.42 -17.10 -8.64
N SER A 190 2.62 -17.71 -9.80
CA SER A 190 1.81 -18.87 -10.25
C SER A 190 1.93 -20.11 -9.36
N SER A 191 2.95 -20.17 -8.49
CA SER A 191 3.15 -21.27 -7.54
C SER A 191 2.21 -21.21 -6.32
N HIS A 192 1.61 -20.05 -6.02
CA HIS A 192 0.84 -19.84 -4.78
C HIS A 192 -0.53 -19.22 -5.08
N LYS A 193 -1.57 -20.05 -5.16
CA LYS A 193 -2.94 -19.60 -5.45
C LYS A 193 -3.48 -18.60 -4.42
N PHE A 194 -3.06 -18.70 -3.16
CA PHE A 194 -3.45 -17.73 -2.11
C PHE A 194 -2.90 -16.32 -2.35
N ALA A 195 -1.85 -16.20 -3.18
CA ALA A 195 -1.25 -14.93 -3.57
C ALA A 195 -1.83 -14.37 -4.88
N ASP A 196 -2.80 -15.05 -5.50
CA ASP A 196 -3.43 -14.53 -6.71
C ASP A 196 -4.32 -13.33 -6.39
N THR A 197 -4.35 -12.36 -7.31
CA THR A 197 -5.21 -11.19 -7.14
C THR A 197 -6.61 -11.50 -7.65
N ASN A 198 -7.58 -11.56 -6.74
CA ASN A 198 -8.98 -11.65 -7.12
C ASN A 198 -9.46 -10.29 -7.62
N LEU A 199 -9.56 -10.15 -8.94
CA LEU A 199 -10.13 -8.97 -9.56
C LEU A 199 -11.64 -8.96 -9.34
N GLU A 200 -12.14 -7.91 -8.69
CA GLU A 200 -13.57 -7.63 -8.67
C GLU A 200 -14.05 -7.47 -10.11
N LYS A 201 -14.60 -8.53 -10.70
CA LYS A 201 -15.30 -8.45 -11.97
C LYS A 201 -16.42 -7.45 -11.74
N ARG A 202 -16.32 -6.29 -12.40
CA ARG A 202 -17.41 -5.31 -12.43
C ARG A 202 -18.69 -6.06 -12.78
N SER A 203 -19.60 -6.18 -11.83
CA SER A 203 -20.91 -6.76 -12.08
C SER A 203 -21.63 -5.83 -13.04
N TRP A 204 -21.64 -6.21 -14.32
CA TRP A 204 -22.51 -5.61 -15.33
C TRP A 204 -23.99 -5.73 -14.93
N GLU A 205 -24.32 -6.60 -13.97
CA GLU A 205 -25.66 -6.76 -13.39
C GLU A 205 -26.26 -5.46 -12.86
N ARG A 206 -25.49 -4.58 -12.21
CA ARG A 206 -26.01 -3.29 -11.72
C ARG A 206 -26.46 -2.35 -12.85
N PHE A 207 -25.96 -2.55 -14.06
CA PHE A 207 -26.33 -1.77 -15.25
C PHE A 207 -27.30 -2.50 -16.18
N ALA A 208 -27.40 -3.83 -16.10
CA ALA A 208 -28.36 -4.61 -16.89
C ALA A 208 -29.79 -4.35 -16.42
N GLU A 209 -30.02 -4.25 -15.11
CA GLU A 209 -31.36 -4.08 -14.53
C GLU A 209 -32.09 -2.82 -15.03
N PRO A 210 -31.50 -1.61 -15.03
CA PRO A 210 -32.14 -0.42 -15.60
C PRO A 210 -32.40 -0.50 -17.11
N ILE A 211 -31.50 -1.12 -17.87
CA ILE A 211 -31.63 -1.25 -19.33
C ILE A 211 -32.78 -2.19 -19.70
N ILE A 212 -32.92 -3.30 -18.97
CA ILE A 212 -34.03 -4.25 -19.20
C ILE A 212 -35.36 -3.56 -18.87
N VAL A 213 -35.46 -2.88 -17.72
CA VAL A 213 -36.69 -2.19 -17.32
C VAL A 213 -37.09 -1.10 -18.32
N THR A 214 -36.14 -0.26 -18.75
CA THR A 214 -36.40 0.79 -19.75
C THR A 214 -36.81 0.22 -21.11
N THR A 215 -36.21 -0.90 -21.52
CA THR A 215 -36.52 -1.57 -22.79
C THR A 215 -37.92 -2.19 -22.76
N VAL A 216 -38.29 -2.87 -21.68
CA VAL A 216 -39.62 -3.46 -21.51
C VAL A 216 -40.68 -2.37 -21.45
N LEU A 217 -40.46 -1.32 -20.65
CA LEU A 217 -41.40 -0.21 -20.52
C LEU A 217 -41.55 0.55 -21.85
N GLY A 218 -40.45 0.83 -22.55
CA GLY A 218 -40.47 1.48 -23.86
C GLY A 218 -41.20 0.65 -24.92
N SER A 219 -40.97 -0.66 -24.94
CA SER A 219 -41.67 -1.59 -25.84
C SER A 219 -43.18 -1.63 -25.54
N LEU A 220 -43.56 -1.65 -24.27
CA LEU A 220 -44.97 -1.65 -23.86
C LEU A 220 -45.66 -0.35 -24.31
N ILE A 221 -45.05 0.80 -24.05
CA ILE A 221 -45.57 2.11 -24.49
C ILE A 221 -45.70 2.13 -26.02
N TYR A 222 -44.68 1.67 -26.75
CA TYR A 222 -44.70 1.63 -28.20
C TYR A 222 -45.85 0.77 -28.73
N LEU A 223 -46.07 -0.43 -28.18
CA LEU A 223 -47.18 -1.30 -28.58
C LEU A 223 -48.55 -0.66 -28.32
N PHE A 224 -48.74 0.02 -27.19
CA PHE A 224 -50.00 0.70 -26.88
C PHE A 224 -50.27 1.91 -27.78
N PHE A 225 -49.25 2.64 -28.20
CA PHE A 225 -49.40 3.81 -29.07
C PHE A 225 -49.43 3.46 -30.56
N SER A 226 -48.79 2.36 -30.97
CA SER A 226 -48.76 1.91 -32.37
C SER A 226 -50.01 1.11 -32.78
N ASN A 227 -50.88 0.74 -31.83
CA ASN A 227 -52.12 0.00 -32.06
C ASN A 227 -53.38 0.90 -31.95
N ARG A 228 -53.25 2.16 -32.34
CA ARG A 228 -54.34 3.12 -32.56
C ARG A 228 -54.40 3.48 -34.03
#